data_AF-A0A6M1LLT5-F1
#
_entry.id   AF-A0A6M1LLT5-F1
#
_cell.length_a   1.000
_cell.length_b   1.000
_cell.length_c   1.000
_cell.angle_alpha   90.00
_cell.angle_beta   90.00
_cell.angle_gamma   90.00
#
_symmetry.space_group_name_H-M   'P 1'
#
loop_
_entity.id
_entity.type
_entity.pdbx_description
1 polymer ?
#
loop_
_entity_poly.entity_id
_entity_poly.type
_entity_poly.pdbx_seq_one_letter_code
_entity_poly.pdbx_strand_id
1 'polypeptide(L)'
;MLVAGVVLAVGTAAPAFAQGDVIAERRAGFRMLGQTMEAFTQAVNQRGDTRALAPRVDQMTAFINSLPNRVPAASLTPPQPQGTNEGQTRALAAIDADRATFATRASAAAAAFATLKTAAEAGTVTADTLRTVGGTCGACHQPFRAR
;
A
#
# COMPACT_ATOMS: atom_id res chain seq x y z
N MET A 1 -59.49 -11.41 20.86
CA MET A 1 -58.57 -12.20 20.01
C MET A 1 -57.24 -11.48 19.99
N LEU A 2 -56.20 -12.11 20.56
CA LEU A 2 -54.82 -11.64 20.55
C LEU A 2 -54.20 -11.91 19.17
N VAL A 3 -53.61 -10.90 18.54
CA VAL A 3 -52.49 -11.10 17.60
C VAL A 3 -51.46 -10.01 17.85
N ALA A 4 -50.45 -10.35 18.65
CA ALA A 4 -49.23 -9.59 18.82
C ALA A 4 -48.30 -9.88 17.64
N GLY A 5 -48.04 -8.89 16.80
CA GLY A 5 -47.06 -8.96 15.72
C GLY A 5 -45.77 -8.22 16.12
N VAL A 6 -44.91 -8.87 16.91
CA VAL A 6 -43.54 -8.41 17.12
C VAL A 6 -42.73 -8.85 15.90
N VAL A 7 -42.43 -7.93 14.99
CA VAL A 7 -41.42 -8.17 13.95
C VAL A 7 -40.07 -7.79 14.56
N LEU A 8 -39.27 -8.83 14.84
CA LEU A 8 -37.89 -8.70 15.29
C LEU A 8 -37.06 -7.92 14.27
N ALA A 9 -36.41 -6.87 14.74
CA ALA A 9 -35.35 -6.18 14.03
C ALA A 9 -34.16 -7.13 13.82
N VAL A 10 -33.89 -7.50 12.57
CA VAL A 10 -32.59 -8.05 12.17
C VAL A 10 -31.83 -6.90 11.54
N GLY A 11 -31.27 -6.04 12.40
CA GLY A 11 -30.22 -5.12 11.99
C GLY A 11 -28.98 -5.97 11.72
N THR A 12 -28.65 -6.19 10.46
CA THR A 12 -27.32 -6.67 10.09
C THR A 12 -26.34 -5.57 10.45
N ALA A 13 -25.73 -5.70 11.63
CA ALA A 13 -24.54 -4.95 11.98
C ALA A 13 -23.45 -5.36 10.99
N ALA A 14 -23.37 -4.62 9.87
CA ALA A 14 -22.15 -4.57 9.09
C ALA A 14 -21.03 -4.22 10.07
N PRO A 15 -19.90 -4.95 10.05
CA PRO A 15 -18.79 -4.63 10.94
C PRO A 15 -18.39 -3.18 10.68
N ALA A 16 -18.61 -2.32 11.68
CA ALA A 16 -18.09 -0.98 11.74
C ALA A 16 -16.56 -1.11 11.89
N PHE A 17 -15.87 -1.37 10.77
CA PHE A 17 -14.44 -1.19 10.69
C PHE A 17 -14.14 0.28 11.02
N ALA A 18 -13.13 0.50 11.86
CA ALA A 18 -12.78 1.79 12.46
C ALA A 18 -12.93 2.99 11.50
N GLN A 19 -13.50 4.08 12.03
CA GLN A 19 -13.82 5.33 11.33
C GLN A 19 -12.58 6.11 10.88
N GLY A 20 -11.83 5.59 9.91
CA GLY A 20 -10.74 6.28 9.22
C GLY A 20 -10.90 6.18 7.71
N ASP A 21 -10.51 7.22 6.97
CA ASP A 21 -10.46 7.17 5.51
C ASP A 21 -9.29 6.26 5.07
N VAL A 22 -9.59 4.97 4.93
CA VAL A 22 -8.64 3.93 4.49
C VAL A 22 -8.01 4.27 3.13
N ILE A 23 -8.68 5.07 2.30
CA ILE A 23 -8.18 5.54 1.01
C ILE A 23 -7.11 6.61 1.22
N ALA A 24 -7.37 7.58 2.11
CA ALA A 24 -6.37 8.57 2.49
C ALA A 24 -5.15 7.92 3.15
N GLU A 25 -5.35 6.94 4.03
CA GLU A 25 -4.27 6.20 4.70
C GLU A 25 -3.36 5.48 3.71
N ARG A 26 -3.92 4.68 2.79
CA ARG A 26 -3.10 3.99 1.78
C ARG A 26 -2.38 4.98 0.87
N ARG A 27 -3.02 6.09 0.50
CA ARG A 27 -2.39 7.16 -0.29
C ARG A 27 -1.22 7.80 0.45
N ALA A 28 -1.36 8.04 1.76
CA ALA A 28 -0.27 8.55 2.59
C ALA A 28 0.91 7.55 2.66
N GLY A 29 0.62 6.26 2.86
CA GLY A 29 1.65 5.22 2.84
C GLY A 29 2.39 5.14 1.49
N PHE A 30 1.66 5.14 0.37
CA PHE A 30 2.30 5.16 -0.96
C PHE A 30 3.11 6.43 -1.23
N ARG A 31 2.69 7.59 -0.73
CA ARG A 31 3.50 8.82 -0.78
C ARG A 31 4.80 8.67 0.01
N MET A 32 4.74 8.11 1.21
CA MET A 32 5.92 7.84 2.03
C MET A 32 6.89 6.87 1.32
N LEU A 33 6.37 5.81 0.67
CA LEU A 33 7.21 4.92 -0.15
C LEU A 33 7.93 5.69 -1.25
N GLY A 34 7.21 6.54 -2.00
CA GLY A 34 7.78 7.35 -3.07
C GLY A 34 8.86 8.31 -2.59
N GLN A 35 8.58 9.06 -1.53
CA GLN A 35 9.54 10.01 -0.92
C GLN A 35 10.79 9.30 -0.40
N THR A 36 10.65 8.10 0.18
CA THR A 36 11.79 7.32 0.66
C THR A 36 12.66 6.84 -0.50
N MET A 37 12.06 6.31 -1.57
CA MET A 37 12.79 5.92 -2.78
C MET A 37 13.48 7.10 -3.46
N GLU A 38 12.86 8.28 -3.47
CA GLU A 38 13.45 9.50 -3.99
C GLU A 38 14.68 9.91 -3.18
N ALA A 39 14.61 9.86 -1.84
CA ALA A 39 15.75 10.16 -0.97
C ALA A 39 16.94 9.21 -1.23
N PHE A 40 16.67 7.91 -1.38
CA PHE A 40 17.73 6.96 -1.77
C PHE A 40 18.30 7.27 -3.16
N THR A 41 17.46 7.62 -4.13
CA THR A 41 17.90 7.98 -5.48
C THR A 41 18.80 9.21 -5.46
N GLN A 42 18.43 10.24 -4.70
CA GLN A 42 19.23 11.45 -4.53
C GLN A 42 20.59 11.13 -3.87
N ALA A 43 20.60 10.34 -2.79
CA ALA A 43 21.83 9.93 -2.13
C ALA A 43 22.76 9.15 -3.07
N VAL A 44 22.24 8.15 -3.80
CA VAL A 44 23.02 7.38 -4.79
C VAL A 44 23.58 8.27 -5.90
N ASN A 45 22.78 9.18 -6.45
CA ASN A 45 23.21 10.08 -7.52
C ASN A 45 24.31 11.05 -7.06
N GLN A 46 24.26 11.48 -5.79
CA GLN A 46 25.26 12.35 -5.18
C GLN A 46 26.46 11.58 -4.61
N ARG A 47 26.49 10.25 -4.73
CA ARG A 47 27.48 9.37 -4.09
C ARG A 47 27.53 9.57 -2.56
N GLY A 48 26.40 9.92 -1.97
CA GLY A 48 26.23 10.13 -0.54
C GLY A 48 26.00 8.83 0.23
N ASP A 49 26.09 8.92 1.56
CA ASP A 49 25.84 7.78 2.45
C ASP A 49 24.34 7.49 2.59
N THR A 50 23.95 6.24 2.37
CA THR A 50 22.56 5.77 2.50
C THR A 50 22.21 5.21 3.88
N ARG A 51 23.19 5.03 4.79
CA ARG A 51 22.96 4.43 6.12
C ARG A 51 21.92 5.18 6.94
N ALA A 52 21.93 6.52 6.88
CA ALA A 52 20.95 7.35 7.56
C ALA A 52 19.50 7.14 7.07
N LEU A 53 19.31 6.52 5.90
CA LEU A 53 17.99 6.22 5.34
C LEU A 53 17.48 4.83 5.72
N ALA A 54 18.32 3.94 6.27
CA ALA A 54 17.91 2.58 6.64
C ALA A 54 16.67 2.51 7.55
N PRO A 55 16.51 3.36 8.59
CA PRO A 55 15.30 3.34 9.42
C PRO A 55 14.01 3.69 8.67
N ARG A 56 14.09 4.41 7.53
CA ARG A 56 12.90 4.70 6.72
C ARG A 56 12.37 3.44 6.03
N VAL A 57 13.24 2.47 5.76
CA VAL A 57 12.86 1.19 5.13
C VAL A 57 11.98 0.34 6.05
N ASP A 58 12.10 0.50 7.37
CA ASP A 58 11.20 -0.15 8.34
C ASP A 58 9.77 0.37 8.19
N GLN A 59 9.60 1.67 7.97
CA GLN A 59 8.28 2.28 7.72
C GLN A 59 7.70 1.79 6.39
N MET A 60 8.53 1.65 5.35
CA MET A 60 8.13 1.05 4.07
C MET A 60 7.61 -0.37 4.25
N THR A 61 8.36 -1.18 5.01
CA THR A 61 8.07 -2.59 5.28
C THR A 61 6.79 -2.75 6.13
N ALA A 62 6.64 -1.95 7.18
CA ALA A 62 5.44 -1.95 8.00
C ALA A 62 4.19 -1.59 7.18
N PHE A 63 4.28 -0.55 6.34
CA PHE A 63 3.17 -0.15 5.48
C PHE A 63 2.79 -1.26 4.51
N ILE A 64 3.74 -1.81 3.75
CA ILE A 64 3.43 -2.81 2.71
C ILE A 64 2.87 -4.10 3.29
N ASN A 65 3.35 -4.54 4.46
CA ASN A 65 2.81 -5.70 5.16
C ASN A 65 1.38 -5.48 5.65
N SER A 66 1.02 -4.23 5.98
CA SER A 66 -0.36 -3.87 6.37
C SER A 66 -1.29 -3.64 5.17
N LEU A 67 -0.76 -3.43 3.97
CA LEU A 67 -1.51 -3.01 2.80
C LEU A 67 -2.67 -3.96 2.42
N PRO A 68 -2.54 -5.30 2.47
CA PRO A 68 -3.64 -6.22 2.19
C PRO A 68 -4.90 -5.97 3.04
N ASN A 69 -4.73 -5.45 4.26
CA ASN A 69 -5.84 -5.14 5.17
C ASN A 69 -6.44 -3.73 4.93
N ARG A 70 -5.82 -2.90 4.08
CA ARG A 70 -6.21 -1.50 3.79
C ARG A 70 -6.90 -1.32 2.44
N VAL A 71 -7.40 -2.41 1.87
CA VAL A 71 -8.07 -2.43 0.57
C VAL A 71 -9.41 -3.17 0.67
N PRO A 72 -10.35 -2.76 1.54
CA PRO A 72 -11.68 -3.37 1.58
C PRO A 72 -12.38 -3.20 0.24
N ALA A 73 -13.20 -4.17 -0.18
CA ALA A 73 -13.86 -4.17 -1.49
C ALA A 73 -14.66 -2.88 -1.75
N ALA A 74 -15.37 -2.39 -0.72
CA ALA A 74 -16.13 -1.13 -0.76
C ALA A 74 -15.28 0.11 -1.07
N SER A 75 -13.96 0.03 -0.89
CA SER A 75 -13.04 1.14 -1.18
C SER A 75 -12.46 1.11 -2.60
N LEU A 76 -12.91 0.18 -3.47
CA LEU A 76 -12.36 -0.01 -4.82
C LEU A 76 -13.28 0.53 -5.94
N THR A 77 -14.46 1.04 -5.60
CA THR A 77 -15.48 1.41 -6.58
C THR A 77 -16.15 2.77 -6.35
N PRO A 78 -16.39 3.54 -7.42
CA PRO A 78 -15.73 3.45 -8.72
C PRO A 78 -14.26 3.93 -8.61
N PRO A 79 -13.31 3.31 -9.33
CA PRO A 79 -11.97 3.89 -9.46
C PRO A 79 -12.08 5.21 -10.22
N GLN A 80 -11.52 6.26 -9.64
CA GLN A 80 -11.52 7.61 -10.17
C GLN A 80 -10.12 7.95 -10.71
N PRO A 81 -10.01 8.88 -11.68
CA PRO A 81 -8.73 9.44 -12.11
C PRO A 81 -7.91 10.00 -10.94
N GLN A 82 -6.64 10.31 -11.16
CA GLN A 82 -5.81 10.91 -10.11
C GLN A 82 -6.41 12.22 -9.58
N GLY A 83 -6.53 12.32 -8.27
CA GLY A 83 -6.93 13.54 -7.58
C GLY A 83 -6.85 13.37 -6.07
N THR A 84 -7.26 14.39 -5.34
CA THR A 84 -7.14 14.45 -3.88
C THR A 84 -8.45 14.42 -3.14
N ASN A 85 -9.58 14.33 -3.84
CA ASN A 85 -10.89 14.38 -3.22
C ASN A 85 -11.11 13.18 -2.29
N GLU A 86 -11.97 13.36 -1.30
CA GLU A 86 -12.42 12.29 -0.42
C GLU A 86 -13.04 11.15 -1.24
N GLY A 87 -12.80 9.90 -0.84
CA GLY A 87 -13.29 8.73 -1.57
C GLY A 87 -12.57 8.43 -2.90
N GLN A 88 -11.71 9.32 -3.38
CA GLN A 88 -11.07 9.16 -4.69
C GLN A 88 -9.95 8.11 -4.67
N THR A 89 -10.09 7.06 -5.48
CA THR A 89 -9.09 5.99 -5.55
C THR A 89 -8.74 5.56 -6.97
N ARG A 90 -7.46 5.21 -7.17
CA ARG A 90 -6.97 4.53 -8.37
C ARG A 90 -6.81 3.02 -8.18
N ALA A 91 -7.11 2.50 -6.98
CA ALA A 91 -7.08 1.06 -6.72
C ALA A 91 -8.21 0.40 -7.52
N LEU A 92 -7.88 -0.63 -8.30
CA LEU A 92 -8.84 -1.31 -9.17
C LEU A 92 -9.58 -2.42 -8.42
N ALA A 93 -10.83 -2.70 -8.82
CA ALA A 93 -11.60 -3.84 -8.34
C ALA A 93 -10.91 -5.20 -8.58
N ALA A 94 -9.96 -5.26 -9.52
CA ALA A 94 -9.10 -6.42 -9.74
C ALA A 94 -8.35 -6.90 -8.48
N ILE A 95 -8.12 -6.01 -7.51
CA ILE A 95 -7.54 -6.39 -6.21
C ILE A 95 -8.45 -7.37 -5.46
N ASP A 96 -9.77 -7.18 -5.53
CA ASP A 96 -10.73 -8.06 -4.86
C ASP A 96 -10.91 -9.38 -5.62
N ALA A 97 -10.88 -9.32 -6.95
CA ALA A 97 -10.94 -10.51 -7.80
C ALA A 97 -9.69 -11.40 -7.67
N ASP A 98 -8.52 -10.81 -7.40
CA ASP A 98 -7.25 -11.54 -7.27
C ASP A 98 -6.45 -11.10 -6.03
N ARG A 99 -7.06 -11.35 -4.86
CA ARG A 99 -6.46 -11.08 -3.54
C ARG A 99 -5.14 -11.82 -3.33
N ALA A 100 -5.03 -13.04 -3.86
CA ALA A 100 -3.86 -13.89 -3.70
C ALA A 100 -2.64 -13.30 -4.42
N THR A 101 -2.80 -12.87 -5.68
CA THR A 101 -1.73 -12.19 -6.40
C THR A 101 -1.42 -10.85 -5.74
N PHE A 102 -2.42 -10.07 -5.33
CA PHE A 102 -2.17 -8.80 -4.63
C PHE A 102 -1.30 -8.98 -3.38
N ALA A 103 -1.65 -9.95 -2.52
CA ALA A 103 -0.87 -10.28 -1.33
C ALA A 103 0.54 -10.76 -1.68
N THR A 104 0.67 -11.61 -2.70
CA THR A 104 1.98 -12.09 -3.17
C THR A 104 2.88 -10.94 -3.65
N ARG A 105 2.32 -9.96 -4.37
CA ARG A 105 3.07 -8.75 -4.81
C ARG A 105 3.48 -7.88 -3.63
N ALA A 106 2.62 -7.72 -2.62
CA ALA A 106 2.96 -7.01 -1.39
C ALA A 106 4.12 -7.69 -0.64
N SER A 107 4.09 -9.01 -0.49
CA SER A 107 5.18 -9.78 0.12
C SER A 107 6.49 -9.70 -0.67
N ALA A 108 6.42 -9.72 -2.00
CA ALA A 108 7.61 -9.54 -2.85
C ALA A 108 8.23 -8.15 -2.68
N ALA A 109 7.41 -7.10 -2.55
CA ALA A 109 7.90 -5.76 -2.23
C ALA A 109 8.52 -5.69 -0.83
N ALA A 110 7.91 -6.33 0.19
CA ALA A 110 8.48 -6.41 1.53
C ALA A 110 9.87 -7.09 1.53
N ALA A 111 10.03 -8.19 0.79
CA ALA A 111 11.32 -8.85 0.64
C ALA A 111 12.36 -7.96 -0.06
N ALA A 112 11.96 -7.22 -1.10
CA ALA A 112 12.84 -6.25 -1.76
C ALA A 112 13.24 -5.10 -0.81
N PHE A 113 12.34 -4.65 0.07
CA PHE A 113 12.66 -3.67 1.10
C PHE A 113 13.64 -4.21 2.13
N ALA A 114 13.53 -5.48 2.55
CA ALA A 114 14.52 -6.09 3.43
C ALA A 114 15.93 -6.07 2.79
N THR A 115 16.04 -6.43 1.51
CA THR A 115 17.31 -6.33 0.76
C THR A 115 17.80 -4.89 0.67
N LEU A 116 16.92 -3.92 0.42
CA LEU A 116 17.26 -2.50 0.41
C LEU A 116 17.78 -2.04 1.78
N LYS A 117 17.16 -2.47 2.88
CA LYS A 117 17.59 -2.13 4.24
C LYS A 117 19.00 -2.64 4.51
N THR A 118 19.28 -3.92 4.23
CA THR A 118 20.62 -4.50 4.39
C THR A 118 21.67 -3.74 3.58
N ALA A 119 21.36 -3.40 2.32
CA ALA A 119 22.26 -2.60 1.49
C ALA A 119 22.44 -1.18 2.04
N ALA A 120 21.38 -0.57 2.56
CA ALA A 120 21.42 0.76 3.16
C ALA A 120 22.34 0.79 4.40
N GLU A 121 22.21 -0.17 5.31
CA GLU A 121 23.04 -0.32 6.51
C GLU A 121 24.51 -0.58 6.18
N ALA A 122 24.78 -1.34 5.12
CA ALA A 122 26.13 -1.54 4.62
C ALA A 122 26.70 -0.31 3.89
N GLY A 123 25.84 0.64 3.46
CA GLY A 123 26.23 1.76 2.60
C GLY A 123 26.54 1.33 1.16
N THR A 124 25.90 0.27 0.68
CA THR A 124 26.16 -0.36 -0.63
C THR A 124 24.96 -0.29 -1.57
N VAL A 125 24.00 0.59 -1.31
CA VAL A 125 22.86 0.81 -2.21
C VAL A 125 23.36 1.35 -3.54
N THR A 126 22.98 0.71 -4.63
CA THR A 126 23.29 1.14 -5.99
C THR A 126 22.03 1.48 -6.77
N ALA A 127 22.19 2.08 -7.95
CA ALA A 127 21.08 2.28 -8.89
C ALA A 127 20.36 0.96 -9.24
N ASP A 128 21.09 -0.17 -9.25
CA ASP A 128 20.53 -1.49 -9.53
C ASP A 128 19.70 -2.03 -8.36
N THR A 129 20.13 -1.75 -7.11
CA THR A 129 19.32 -2.00 -5.92
C THR A 129 17.98 -1.27 -6.03
N LEU A 130 18.00 0.02 -6.38
CA LEU A 130 16.80 0.83 -6.51
C LEU A 130 15.91 0.39 -7.67
N ARG A 131 16.50 -0.01 -8.81
CA ARG A 131 15.74 -0.55 -9.96
C ARG A 131 15.03 -1.85 -9.59
N THR A 132 15.69 -2.74 -8.86
CA THR A 132 15.09 -3.99 -8.38
C THR A 132 13.87 -3.73 -7.50
N VAL A 133 13.99 -2.80 -6.54
CA VAL A 133 12.87 -2.38 -5.68
C VAL A 133 11.76 -1.75 -6.52
N GLY A 134 12.10 -0.82 -7.43
CA GLY A 134 11.15 -0.18 -8.34
C GLY A 134 10.40 -1.17 -9.24
N GLY A 135 11.04 -2.28 -9.62
CA GLY A 135 10.40 -3.38 -10.34
C GLY A 135 9.21 -3.98 -9.60
N THR A 136 9.28 -4.10 -8.27
CA THR A 136 8.15 -4.58 -7.45
C THR A 136 6.98 -3.59 -7.44
N CYS A 137 7.27 -2.28 -7.43
CA CYS A 137 6.26 -1.23 -7.55
C CYS A 137 5.53 -1.32 -8.89
N GLY A 138 6.28 -1.48 -9.98
CA GLY A 138 5.72 -1.65 -11.33
C GLY A 138 4.85 -2.90 -11.46
N ALA A 139 5.33 -4.04 -10.92
CA ALA A 139 4.61 -5.31 -10.98
C ALA A 139 3.27 -5.30 -10.22
N CYS A 140 3.15 -4.50 -9.16
CA CYS A 140 1.88 -4.31 -8.44
C CYS A 140 0.98 -3.27 -9.13
N HIS A 141 1.55 -2.14 -9.58
CA HIS A 141 0.76 -1.08 -10.21
C HIS A 141 0.14 -1.48 -11.55
N GLN A 142 0.81 -2.34 -12.33
CA GLN A 142 0.33 -2.71 -13.67
C GLN A 142 -1.07 -3.35 -13.66
N PRO A 143 -1.37 -4.35 -12.81
CA PRO A 143 -2.70 -4.97 -12.77
C PRO A 143 -3.68 -4.29 -11.79
N PHE A 144 -3.19 -3.57 -10.77
CA PHE A 144 -4.02 -3.15 -9.63
C PHE A 144 -4.24 -1.64 -9.49
N ARG A 145 -3.63 -0.82 -10.35
CA ARG A 145 -3.76 0.63 -10.30
C ARG A 145 -4.17 1.22 -11.65
N ALA A 146 -5.25 2.00 -11.67
CA ALA A 146 -5.63 2.82 -12.81
C ALA A 146 -4.46 3.77 -13.20
N ARG A 147 -4.32 4.13 -14.48
CA ARG A 147 -3.26 5.04 -14.96
C ARG A 147 -3.48 6.49 -14.56
#